data_AF-A0A833LWH6-F1
#
_entry.id   AF-A0A833LWH6-F1
#
_cell.length_a   1.000
_cell.length_b   1.000
_cell.length_c   1.000
_cell.angle_alpha   90.00
_cell.angle_beta   90.00
_cell.angle_gamma   90.00
#
_symmetry.space_group_name_H-M   'P 1'
#
loop_
_entity.id
_entity.type
_entity.pdbx_description
1 polymer ?
#
loop_
_entity_poly.entity_id
_entity_poly.type
_entity_poly.pdbx_seq_one_letter_code
_entity_poly.pdbx_strand_id
1 'polypeptide(L)'
;MQKWRYYLSNCFWLLIPPIVWNVVFFSDLPFRYQPDFFWKDIPIWIATGEHGLRLLVFALPIFMEIRIEDQKQKTGLFLYCTGLALYFGSWILQIRFPESSYSESLFGFAAPGFTPIIWLIGIGMIGRQLTIRLPFHRWLYASLSIGFVAFHVTHIIYIYYR
;
A
#
# COMPACT_ATOMS: atom_id res chain seq x y z
N MET A 1 27.03 9.93 17.30
CA MET A 1 25.56 10.09 17.20
C MET A 1 25.00 10.12 15.76
N GLN A 2 25.83 10.28 14.72
CA GLN A 2 25.37 10.43 13.32
C GLN A 2 24.90 9.11 12.65
N LYS A 3 25.44 7.95 13.04
CA LYS A 3 25.07 6.62 12.49
C LYS A 3 23.62 6.18 12.81
N TRP A 4 23.07 6.57 13.97
CA TRP A 4 21.72 6.13 14.39
C TRP A 4 20.59 6.90 13.70
N ARG A 5 20.81 8.19 13.40
CA ARG A 5 19.87 9.00 12.62
C ARG A 5 19.56 8.37 11.26
N TYR A 6 20.51 7.65 10.68
CA TYR A 6 20.37 6.98 9.40
C TYR A 6 19.35 5.82 9.44
N TYR A 7 19.45 4.94 10.44
CA TYR A 7 18.52 3.82 10.61
C TYR A 7 17.11 4.28 11.04
N LEU A 8 17.03 5.43 11.71
CA LEU A 8 15.77 6.02 12.15
C LEU A 8 15.11 6.95 11.10
N SER A 9 15.76 7.20 9.95
CA SER A 9 15.31 8.20 8.97
C SER A 9 15.12 7.59 7.59
N ASN A 10 14.41 6.46 7.52
CA ASN A 10 13.98 5.85 6.26
C ASN A 10 12.46 5.90 6.09
N CYS A 11 11.99 5.69 4.87
CA CYS A 11 10.57 5.72 4.54
C CYS A 11 9.80 4.48 5.04
N PHE A 12 10.47 3.44 5.56
CA PHE A 12 9.80 2.27 6.12
C PHE A 12 8.88 2.64 7.29
N TRP A 13 9.21 3.68 8.06
CA TRP A 13 8.34 4.20 9.11
C TRP A 13 6.95 4.61 8.59
N LEU A 14 6.85 5.03 7.32
CA LEU A 14 5.57 5.38 6.69
C LEU A 14 4.73 4.14 6.33
N LEU A 15 5.30 2.94 6.36
CA LEU A 15 4.55 1.69 6.21
C LEU A 15 3.95 1.19 7.53
N ILE A 16 4.43 1.69 8.68
CA ILE A 16 3.97 1.21 9.99
C ILE A 16 2.47 1.46 10.19
N PRO A 17 1.91 2.67 9.95
CA PRO A 17 0.47 2.88 10.13
C PRO A 17 -0.42 1.91 9.34
N PRO A 18 -0.23 1.69 8.01
CA PRO A 18 -1.05 0.72 7.28
C PRO A 18 -0.79 -0.72 7.70
N ILE A 19 0.44 -1.10 8.09
CA ILE A 19 0.72 -2.46 8.60
C ILE A 19 -0.02 -2.71 9.92
N VAL A 20 0.07 -1.77 10.87
CA VAL A 20 -0.62 -1.89 12.17
C VAL A 20 -2.13 -1.94 11.95
N TRP A 21 -2.66 -1.08 11.09
CA TRP A 21 -4.08 -1.10 10.75
C TRP A 21 -4.51 -2.47 10.22
N ASN A 22 -3.74 -3.04 9.29
CA ASN A 22 -4.04 -4.36 8.74
C ASN A 22 -4.01 -5.42 9.83
N VAL A 23 -2.97 -5.47 10.65
CA VAL A 23 -2.88 -6.49 11.72
C VAL A 23 -4.03 -6.39 12.71
N VAL A 24 -4.45 -5.18 13.08
CA VAL A 24 -5.50 -4.96 14.08
C VAL A 24 -6.89 -5.32 13.54
N PHE A 25 -7.20 -4.93 12.30
CA PHE A 25 -8.57 -5.03 11.76
C PHE A 25 -8.78 -6.18 10.77
N PHE A 26 -7.74 -6.95 10.42
CA PHE A 26 -7.85 -7.99 9.40
C PHE A 26 -8.89 -9.08 9.75
N SER A 27 -8.99 -9.45 11.02
CA SER A 27 -10.00 -10.41 11.50
C SER A 27 -11.44 -9.89 11.38
N ASP A 28 -11.62 -8.57 11.32
CA ASP A 28 -12.93 -7.93 11.29
C ASP A 28 -13.45 -7.73 9.86
N LEU A 29 -12.62 -7.99 8.85
CA LEU A 29 -13.04 -7.91 7.45
C LEU A 29 -13.99 -9.05 7.08
N PRO A 30 -14.91 -8.82 6.12
CA PRO A 30 -15.81 -9.85 5.61
C PRO A 30 -15.09 -11.13 5.14
N PHE A 31 -15.81 -12.25 5.17
CA PHE A 31 -15.28 -13.58 4.79
C PHE A 31 -14.51 -13.60 3.47
N ARG A 32 -14.94 -12.81 2.47
CA ARG A 32 -14.27 -12.72 1.16
C ARG A 32 -12.82 -12.20 1.21
N TYR A 33 -12.44 -11.49 2.28
CA TYR A 33 -11.07 -11.02 2.50
C TYR A 33 -10.23 -11.98 3.36
N GLN A 34 -10.85 -13.02 3.94
CA GLN A 34 -10.13 -13.97 4.80
C GLN A 34 -9.23 -14.89 3.95
N PRO A 35 -8.05 -15.31 4.44
CA PRO A 35 -7.04 -15.98 3.63
C PRO A 35 -7.56 -17.24 2.93
N ASP A 36 -8.42 -18.00 3.62
CA ASP A 36 -9.00 -19.26 3.14
C ASP A 36 -9.87 -19.09 1.90
N PHE A 37 -10.45 -17.91 1.70
CA PHE A 37 -11.22 -17.57 0.51
C PHE A 37 -10.40 -16.72 -0.46
N PHE A 38 -9.72 -15.69 0.06
CA PHE A 38 -9.03 -14.68 -0.74
C PHE A 38 -7.91 -15.27 -1.59
N TRP A 39 -7.16 -16.27 -1.10
CA TRP A 39 -6.06 -16.87 -1.87
C TRP A 39 -6.42 -18.18 -2.59
N LYS A 40 -7.67 -18.61 -2.47
CA LYS A 40 -8.10 -19.90 -3.00
C LYS A 40 -8.21 -19.83 -4.53
N ASP A 41 -7.63 -20.79 -5.23
CA ASP A 41 -7.74 -20.97 -6.69
C ASP A 41 -7.37 -19.73 -7.54
N ILE A 42 -6.49 -18.87 -7.02
CA ILE A 42 -6.03 -17.67 -7.74
C ILE A 42 -5.02 -18.08 -8.83
N PRO A 43 -5.16 -17.55 -10.07
CA PRO A 43 -4.18 -17.78 -11.12
C PRO A 43 -2.74 -17.47 -10.66
N ILE A 44 -1.82 -18.40 -10.89
CA ILE A 44 -0.44 -18.33 -10.39
C ILE A 44 0.28 -17.03 -10.80
N TRP A 45 -0.03 -16.50 -11.99
CA TRP A 45 0.58 -15.26 -12.49
C TRP A 45 0.12 -14.03 -11.71
N ILE A 46 -1.14 -14.00 -11.25
CA ILE A 46 -1.67 -12.94 -10.38
C ILE A 46 -0.98 -13.02 -9.02
N ALA A 47 -1.01 -14.21 -8.40
CA ALA A 47 -0.46 -14.41 -7.06
C ALA A 47 1.04 -14.11 -6.99
N THR A 48 1.81 -14.60 -7.96
CA THR A 48 3.26 -14.39 -8.00
C THR A 48 3.60 -12.92 -8.27
N GLY A 49 2.88 -12.28 -9.20
CA GLY A 49 3.07 -10.85 -9.51
C GLY A 49 2.78 -9.96 -8.31
N GLU A 50 1.66 -10.20 -7.62
CA GLU A 50 1.27 -9.46 -6.43
C GLU A 50 2.28 -9.64 -5.30
N HIS A 51 2.66 -10.88 -4.98
CA HIS A 51 3.60 -11.15 -3.89
C HIS A 51 5.00 -10.59 -4.16
N GLY A 52 5.51 -10.80 -5.37
CA GLY A 52 6.82 -10.29 -5.77
C GLY A 52 6.88 -8.77 -5.71
N LEU A 53 5.89 -8.08 -6.29
CA LEU A 53 5.85 -6.61 -6.27
C LEU A 53 5.56 -6.06 -4.87
N ARG A 54 4.70 -6.72 -4.07
CA ARG A 54 4.48 -6.36 -2.66
C ARG A 54 5.79 -6.38 -1.88
N LEU A 55 6.57 -7.45 -2.03
CA LEU A 55 7.87 -7.57 -1.37
C LEU A 55 8.80 -6.41 -1.76
N LEU A 56 8.90 -6.10 -3.04
CA LEU A 56 9.74 -5.00 -3.52
C LEU A 56 9.27 -3.64 -3.01
N VAL A 57 7.96 -3.36 -3.07
CA VAL A 57 7.36 -2.10 -2.61
C VAL A 57 7.51 -1.95 -1.09
N PHE A 58 7.48 -3.04 -0.31
CA PHE A 58 7.64 -2.93 1.15
C PHE A 58 9.12 -2.93 1.58
N ALA A 59 10.00 -3.56 0.80
CA ALA A 59 11.43 -3.59 1.09
C ALA A 59 12.15 -2.29 0.68
N LEU A 60 11.79 -1.67 -0.45
CA LEU A 60 12.53 -0.49 -0.94
C LEU A 60 12.53 0.70 0.04
N PRO A 61 11.43 1.01 0.76
CA PRO A 61 11.38 2.10 1.74
C PRO A 61 12.39 1.98 2.89
N ILE A 62 12.90 0.77 3.17
CA ILE A 62 14.01 0.55 4.13
C ILE A 62 15.27 1.29 3.68
N PHE A 63 15.48 1.38 2.36
CA PHE A 63 16.61 2.04 1.75
C PHE A 63 16.30 3.46 1.28
N MET A 64 15.06 3.93 1.33
CA MET A 64 14.72 5.30 0.93
C MET A 64 14.86 6.25 2.11
N GLU A 65 15.71 7.28 2.00
CA GLU A 65 15.88 8.28 3.05
C GLU A 65 14.64 9.21 3.11
N ILE A 66 14.07 9.36 4.31
CA ILE A 66 12.95 10.29 4.54
C ILE A 66 13.49 11.72 4.65
N ARG A 67 12.96 12.63 3.82
CA ARG A 67 13.24 14.07 3.91
C ARG A 67 12.01 14.88 3.53
N ILE A 68 11.80 15.99 4.21
CA ILE A 68 10.69 16.92 3.98
C ILE A 68 11.26 18.33 3.96
N GLU A 69 12.05 18.63 2.92
CA GLU A 69 12.75 19.90 2.74
C GLU A 69 12.09 20.70 1.61
N ASP A 70 11.73 20.02 0.51
CA ASP A 70 11.21 20.66 -0.71
C ASP A 70 9.68 20.57 -0.84
N GLN A 71 9.12 21.38 -1.76
CA GLN A 71 7.68 21.42 -2.00
C GLN A 71 7.12 20.07 -2.49
N LYS A 72 7.90 19.30 -3.26
CA LYS A 72 7.47 17.98 -3.76
C LYS A 72 7.31 17.00 -2.60
N GLN A 73 8.20 17.03 -1.62
CA GLN A 73 8.14 16.18 -0.44
C GLN A 73 6.96 16.57 0.47
N LYS A 74 6.67 17.86 0.61
CA LYS A 74 5.46 18.33 1.30
C LYS A 74 4.18 17.85 0.62
N THR A 75 4.12 17.93 -0.71
CA THR A 75 3.02 17.33 -1.49
C THR A 75 2.95 15.82 -1.29
N GLY A 76 4.09 15.13 -1.24
CA GLY A 76 4.17 13.70 -0.95
C GLY A 76 3.60 13.34 0.42
N LEU A 77 3.90 14.13 1.45
CA LEU A 77 3.32 13.97 2.79
C LEU A 77 1.81 14.19 2.79
N PHE A 78 1.33 15.22 2.08
CA PHE A 78 -0.10 15.46 1.94
C PHE A 78 -0.82 14.28 1.26
N LEU A 79 -0.26 13.76 0.16
CA LEU A 79 -0.78 12.57 -0.53
C LEU A 79 -0.74 11.34 0.38
N TYR A 80 0.33 11.16 1.16
CA TYR A 80 0.44 10.08 2.12
C TYR A 80 -0.69 10.11 3.16
N CYS A 81 -0.90 11.26 3.82
CA CYS A 81 -1.95 11.41 4.82
C CYS A 81 -3.35 11.22 4.21
N THR A 82 -3.58 11.79 3.03
CA THR A 82 -4.86 11.67 2.31
C THR A 82 -5.13 10.23 1.90
N GLY A 83 -4.13 9.55 1.35
CA GLY A 83 -4.22 8.15 0.96
C GLY A 83 -4.48 7.23 2.15
N LEU A 84 -3.85 7.47 3.31
CA LEU A 84 -4.15 6.71 4.52
C LEU A 84 -5.58 6.92 4.99
N ALA A 85 -6.08 8.16 5.01
CA ALA A 85 -7.45 8.44 5.40
C ALA A 85 -8.46 7.73 4.49
N LEU A 86 -8.22 7.73 3.17
CA LEU A 86 -9.05 7.01 2.20
C LEU A 86 -8.96 5.49 2.39
N TYR A 87 -7.75 4.97 2.61
CA TYR A 87 -7.52 3.55 2.85
C TYR A 87 -8.24 3.06 4.11
N PHE A 88 -8.04 3.73 5.25
CA PHE A 88 -8.71 3.39 6.49
C PHE A 88 -10.23 3.56 6.39
N GLY A 89 -10.70 4.63 5.74
CA GLY A 89 -12.11 4.83 5.46
C GLY A 89 -12.72 3.68 4.66
N SER A 90 -12.02 3.20 3.63
CA SER A 90 -12.48 2.06 2.82
C SER A 90 -12.59 0.77 3.64
N TRP A 91 -11.67 0.53 4.57
CA TRP A 91 -11.75 -0.59 5.50
C TRP A 91 -12.93 -0.46 6.45
N ILE A 92 -13.11 0.72 7.05
CA ILE A 92 -14.21 0.97 8.00
C ILE A 92 -15.56 0.72 7.32
N LEU A 93 -15.75 1.14 6.07
CA LEU A 93 -16.98 0.87 5.32
C LEU A 93 -17.21 -0.63 5.11
N GLN A 94 -16.16 -1.40 4.78
CA GLN A 94 -16.25 -2.86 4.64
C GLN A 94 -16.54 -3.57 5.97
N ILE A 95 -15.97 -3.11 7.08
CA ILE A 95 -16.15 -3.72 8.41
C ILE A 95 -17.53 -3.37 8.99
N ARG A 96 -17.93 -2.10 8.92
CA ARG A 96 -19.12 -1.59 9.63
C ARG A 96 -20.38 -1.66 8.79
N PHE A 97 -20.25 -1.62 7.47
CA PHE A 97 -21.38 -1.61 6.53
C PHE A 97 -21.16 -2.60 5.37
N PRO A 98 -20.90 -3.89 5.66
CA PRO A 98 -20.58 -4.88 4.63
C PRO A 98 -21.71 -5.11 3.62
N GLU A 99 -22.96 -4.98 4.04
CA GLU A 99 -24.18 -5.18 3.21
C GLU A 99 -24.65 -3.87 2.55
N SER A 100 -23.87 -2.79 2.63
CA SER A 100 -24.23 -1.54 1.96
C SER A 100 -24.05 -1.64 0.45
N SER A 101 -24.87 -0.91 -0.31
CA SER A 101 -24.75 -0.83 -1.76
C SER A 101 -23.36 -0.37 -2.23
N TYR A 102 -22.65 0.42 -1.40
CA TYR A 102 -21.26 0.77 -1.63
C TYR A 102 -20.35 -0.45 -1.47
N SER A 103 -20.37 -1.12 -0.31
CA SER A 103 -19.47 -2.24 0.01
C SER A 103 -19.68 -3.46 -0.89
N GLU A 104 -20.92 -3.69 -1.33
CA GLU A 104 -21.29 -4.74 -2.29
C GLU A 104 -20.98 -4.38 -3.74
N SER A 105 -20.76 -3.09 -4.06
CA SER A 105 -20.33 -2.70 -5.41
C SER A 105 -18.87 -3.08 -5.65
N LEU A 106 -18.51 -3.37 -6.90
CA LEU A 106 -17.12 -3.64 -7.29
C LEU A 106 -16.18 -2.52 -6.83
N PHE A 107 -16.60 -1.26 -6.94
CA PHE A 107 -15.80 -0.11 -6.54
C PHE A 107 -15.54 -0.07 -5.04
N GLY A 108 -16.57 -0.25 -4.21
CA GLY A 108 -16.40 -0.25 -2.75
C GLY A 108 -15.69 -1.49 -2.24
N PHE A 109 -15.93 -2.65 -2.83
CA PHE A 109 -15.19 -3.89 -2.54
C PHE A 109 -13.70 -3.78 -2.89
N ALA A 110 -13.37 -3.16 -4.03
CA ALA A 110 -11.99 -2.96 -4.45
C ALA A 110 -11.30 -1.76 -3.79
N ALA A 111 -12.01 -0.89 -3.08
CA ALA A 111 -11.47 0.33 -2.49
C ALA A 111 -10.28 0.11 -1.55
N PRO A 112 -10.30 -0.86 -0.62
CA PRO A 112 -9.12 -1.24 0.16
C PRO A 112 -7.91 -1.63 -0.70
N GLY A 113 -8.15 -2.15 -1.92
CA GLY A 113 -7.11 -2.60 -2.83
C GLY A 113 -6.46 -1.51 -3.65
N PHE A 114 -7.23 -0.55 -4.19
CA PHE A 114 -6.68 0.50 -5.05
C PHE A 114 -6.27 1.77 -4.30
N THR A 115 -6.93 2.11 -3.19
CA THR A 115 -6.59 3.32 -2.41
C THR A 115 -5.13 3.38 -1.91
N PRO A 116 -4.44 2.24 -1.66
CA PRO A 116 -3.01 2.25 -1.34
C PRO A 116 -2.11 2.98 -2.32
N ILE A 117 -2.49 3.07 -3.60
CA ILE A 117 -1.67 3.77 -4.60
C ILE A 117 -1.38 5.22 -4.21
N ILE A 118 -2.33 5.88 -3.55
CA ILE A 118 -2.24 7.29 -3.19
C ILE A 118 -1.14 7.49 -2.15
N TRP A 119 -1.17 6.70 -1.07
CA TRP A 119 -0.16 6.83 -0.02
C TRP A 119 1.19 6.23 -0.43
N LEU A 120 1.21 5.22 -1.31
CA LEU A 120 2.44 4.70 -1.91
C LEU A 120 3.13 5.76 -2.80
N ILE A 121 2.39 6.45 -3.68
CA ILE A 121 2.95 7.58 -4.44
C ILE A 121 3.47 8.66 -3.49
N GLY A 122 2.75 8.95 -2.40
CA GLY A 122 3.20 9.84 -1.34
C GLY A 122 4.58 9.48 -0.80
N ILE A 123 4.79 8.20 -0.44
CA ILE A 123 6.09 7.67 0.01
C ILE A 123 7.17 7.87 -1.06
N GLY A 124 6.87 7.57 -2.33
CA GLY A 124 7.79 7.75 -3.45
C GLY A 124 8.23 9.21 -3.65
N MET A 125 7.36 10.17 -3.35
CA MET A 125 7.66 11.60 -3.44
C MET A 125 8.47 12.12 -2.26
N ILE A 126 8.26 11.56 -1.06
CA ILE A 126 9.01 11.91 0.16
C ILE A 126 10.46 11.41 0.06
N GLY A 127 10.65 10.19 -0.47
CA GLY A 127 11.97 9.60 -0.64
C GLY A 127 12.89 10.44 -1.53
N ARG A 128 14.03 10.89 -1.00
CA ARG A 128 14.99 11.72 -1.75
C ARG A 128 15.99 10.89 -2.53
N GLN A 129 16.63 9.94 -1.84
CA GLN A 129 17.75 9.15 -2.35
C GLN A 129 17.76 7.79 -1.68
N LEU A 130 18.48 6.85 -2.30
CA LEU A 130 18.78 5.57 -1.66
C LEU A 130 19.96 5.72 -0.71
N THR A 131 19.83 4.99 0.38
CA THR A 131 20.81 4.79 1.45
C THR A 131 22.02 3.98 0.94
N ILE A 132 21.79 3.08 -0.01
CA ILE A 132 22.83 2.33 -0.73
C ILE A 132 23.35 3.08 -1.95
N ARG A 133 24.56 2.75 -2.42
CA ARG A 133 25.21 3.36 -3.60
C ARG A 133 24.58 2.91 -4.93
N LEU A 134 23.28 3.08 -5.07
CA LEU A 134 22.54 2.87 -6.32
C LEU A 134 21.76 4.15 -6.69
N PRO A 135 21.70 4.52 -7.97
CA PRO A 135 20.99 5.71 -8.40
C PRO A 135 19.48 5.51 -8.17
N PHE A 136 18.92 6.29 -7.25
CA PHE A 136 17.49 6.31 -7.00
C PHE A 136 16.77 7.26 -7.95
N HIS A 137 15.77 6.76 -8.64
CA HIS A 137 14.81 7.58 -9.37
C HIS A 137 13.46 7.41 -8.69
N ARG A 138 12.79 8.50 -8.30
CA ARG A 138 11.47 8.45 -7.62
C ARG A 138 10.45 7.64 -8.43
N TRP A 139 10.59 7.64 -9.75
CA TRP A 139 9.80 6.84 -10.69
C TRP A 139 9.94 5.33 -10.48
N LEU A 140 11.08 4.83 -9.99
CA LEU A 140 11.26 3.40 -9.72
C LEU A 140 10.23 2.93 -8.68
N TYR A 141 10.13 3.64 -7.56
CA TYR A 141 9.18 3.28 -6.51
C TYR A 141 7.73 3.47 -6.96
N ALA A 142 7.45 4.55 -7.70
CA ALA A 142 6.12 4.80 -8.24
C ALA A 142 5.69 3.69 -9.22
N SER A 143 6.54 3.29 -10.16
CA SER A 143 6.24 2.22 -11.13
C SER A 143 6.05 0.87 -10.45
N LEU A 144 6.88 0.52 -9.46
CA LEU A 144 6.69 -0.70 -8.67
C LEU A 144 5.37 -0.67 -7.90
N SER A 145 5.00 0.47 -7.32
CA SER A 145 3.75 0.67 -6.59
C SER A 145 2.53 0.55 -7.51
N ILE A 146 2.58 1.15 -8.70
CA ILE A 146 1.52 1.04 -9.72
C ILE A 146 1.36 -0.42 -10.14
N GLY A 147 2.48 -1.11 -10.44
CA GLY A 147 2.45 -2.53 -10.79
C GLY A 147 1.83 -3.37 -9.68
N PHE A 148 2.29 -3.20 -8.44
CA PHE A 148 1.75 -3.91 -7.28
C PHE A 148 0.24 -3.70 -7.15
N VAL A 149 -0.23 -2.46 -7.18
CA VAL A 149 -1.66 -2.15 -7.05
C VAL A 149 -2.46 -2.71 -8.22
N ALA A 150 -1.93 -2.70 -9.45
CA ALA A 150 -2.60 -3.29 -10.60
C ALA A 150 -2.83 -4.80 -10.40
N PHE A 151 -1.82 -5.55 -9.95
CA PHE A 151 -1.96 -6.96 -9.61
C PHE A 151 -2.94 -7.17 -8.45
N HIS A 152 -2.82 -6.40 -7.38
CA HIS A 152 -3.67 -6.52 -6.20
C HIS A 152 -5.14 -6.22 -6.49
N VAL A 153 -5.42 -5.21 -7.31
CA VAL A 153 -6.78 -4.88 -7.75
C VAL A 153 -7.31 -5.96 -8.69
N THR A 154 -6.49 -6.46 -9.62
CA THR A 154 -6.89 -7.57 -10.50
C THR A 154 -7.27 -8.81 -9.68
N HIS A 155 -6.51 -9.12 -8.64
CA HIS A 155 -6.81 -10.19 -7.71
C HIS A 155 -8.14 -9.96 -6.97
N ILE A 156 -8.38 -8.76 -6.44
CA ILE A 156 -9.64 -8.44 -5.77
C ILE A 156 -10.84 -8.51 -6.72
N ILE A 157 -10.67 -8.06 -7.97
CA ILE A 157 -11.70 -8.19 -9.01
C ILE A 157 -12.01 -9.66 -9.28
N TYR A 158 -10.98 -10.52 -9.36
CA TYR A 158 -11.17 -11.96 -9.53
C TYR A 158 -11.98 -12.56 -8.38
N ILE A 159 -11.67 -12.18 -7.14
CA ILE A 159 -12.41 -12.59 -5.94
C ILE A 159 -13.84 -12.06 -5.93
N TYR A 160 -14.09 -10.85 -6.41
CA TYR A 160 -15.43 -10.26 -6.44
C TYR A 160 -16.40 -11.02 -7.35
N TYR A 161 -15.93 -11.49 -8.50
CA TYR A 161 -16.74 -12.20 -9.49
C TYR A 161 -16.86 -13.71 -9.25
N ARG A 162 -16.25 -14.21 -8.17
CA ARG A 162 -16.30 -15.61 -7.77
C ARG A 162 -17.45 -15.85 -6.80
#